data_AF-A0A9F5MWV5-F1
#
_entry.id   AF-A0A9F5MWV5-F1
#
_cell.length_a   1.000
_cell.length_b   1.000
_cell.length_c   1.000
_cell.angle_alpha   90.00
_cell.angle_beta   90.00
_cell.angle_gamma   90.00
#
_symmetry.space_group_name_H-M   'P 1'
#
loop_
_entity.id
_entity.type
_entity.pdbx_description
1 polymer ?
#
loop_
_entity_poly.entity_id
_entity_poly.type
_entity_poly.pdbx_seq_one_letter_code
_entity_poly.pdbx_strand_id
1 'polypeptide(L)'
;MERRLVTLLLFQAVWNDVLGKNHSVNKRGLLELYGTIKCGTRRFSLAYLGYGCYCGPGGSGWPKDETDWCCHGHDCCYDFAKRQGCNPITERYKWTCQDNAVMLY
;
A
#
# COMPACT_ATOMS: atom_id res chain seq x y z
N MET A 1 13.19 41.51 31.19
CA MET A 1 12.85 41.23 29.77
C MET A 1 13.55 39.98 29.22
N GLU A 2 14.58 39.46 29.88
CA GLU A 2 15.40 38.31 29.42
C GLU A 2 14.68 36.94 29.40
N ARG A 3 13.88 36.60 30.43
CA ARG A 3 13.30 35.24 30.57
C ARG A 3 12.26 34.89 29.50
N ARG A 4 11.50 35.87 29.01
CA ARG A 4 10.49 35.66 27.97
C ARG A 4 11.13 35.39 26.60
N LEU A 5 12.29 35.98 26.34
CA LEU A 5 13.04 35.78 25.10
C LEU A 5 13.61 34.36 25.04
N VAL A 6 14.20 33.89 26.15
CA VAL A 6 14.73 32.52 26.25
C VAL A 6 13.61 31.49 26.07
N THR A 7 12.43 31.70 26.68
CA THR A 7 11.29 30.80 26.45
C THR A 7 10.84 30.78 24.99
N LEU A 8 10.76 31.94 24.32
CA LEU A 8 10.35 31.99 22.92
C LEU A 8 11.35 31.30 21.98
N LEU A 9 12.65 31.43 22.24
CA LEU A 9 13.71 30.78 21.48
C LEU A 9 13.69 29.25 21.66
N LEU A 10 13.44 28.76 22.88
CA LEU A 10 13.27 27.33 23.15
C LEU A 10 12.01 26.79 22.45
N PHE A 11 10.91 27.55 22.46
CA PHE A 11 9.71 27.17 21.72
C PHE A 11 9.94 27.11 20.21
N GLN A 12 10.68 28.07 19.62
CA GLN A 12 11.04 28.03 18.19
C GLN A 12 11.95 26.85 17.85
N ALA A 13 12.96 26.55 18.68
CA ALA A 13 13.84 25.41 18.47
C ALA A 13 13.09 24.07 18.52
N VAL A 14 12.17 23.92 19.48
CA VAL A 14 11.29 22.74 19.59
C VAL A 14 10.32 22.64 18.40
N TRP A 15 9.78 23.77 17.93
CA TRP A 15 8.82 23.78 16.82
C TRP A 15 9.48 23.44 15.47
N ASN A 16 10.72 23.88 15.24
CA ASN A 16 11.47 23.57 14.03
C ASN A 16 11.84 22.07 13.93
N ASP A 17 12.06 21.39 15.06
CA ASP A 17 12.36 19.96 15.10
C ASP A 17 11.12 19.08 14.82
N VAL A 18 9.94 19.54 15.24
CA VAL A 18 8.65 18.86 14.98
C VAL A 18 8.21 19.00 13.51
N LEU A 19 8.51 20.13 12.87
CA LEU A 19 8.16 20.38 11.46
C LEU A 19 9.24 19.89 10.46
N GLY A 20 10.44 19.56 10.91
CA GLY A 20 11.60 19.26 10.06
C GLY A 20 11.72 17.81 9.55
N LYS A 21 10.83 16.91 9.94
CA LYS A 21 10.86 15.52 9.44
C LYS A 21 9.89 15.38 8.27
N ASN A 22 10.42 15.57 7.06
CA ASN A 22 9.81 14.98 5.88
C ASN A 22 9.82 13.45 6.07
N HIS A 23 8.69 12.91 6.54
CA HIS A 23 8.43 11.49 6.42
C HIS A 23 8.33 11.21 4.91
N SER A 24 9.45 10.82 4.31
CA SER A 24 9.42 10.03 3.09
C SER A 24 8.75 8.72 3.46
N VAL A 25 7.43 8.71 3.42
CA VAL A 25 6.64 7.50 3.51
C VAL A 25 6.94 6.77 2.20
N ASN A 26 7.94 5.89 2.23
CA ASN A 26 8.06 4.84 1.23
C ASN A 26 6.78 4.01 1.31
N LYS A 27 5.80 4.42 0.50
CA LYS A 27 4.58 3.68 0.24
C LYS A 27 5.05 2.33 -0.33
N ARG A 28 4.47 1.21 0.11
CA ARG A 28 4.93 -0.20 -0.06
C ARG A 28 4.15 -0.90 -1.20
N GLY A 29 4.62 -2.01 -1.78
CA GLY A 29 4.00 -2.74 -2.93
C GLY A 29 2.49 -3.01 -2.85
N LEU A 30 1.92 -3.10 -1.64
CA LEU A 30 0.47 -3.15 -1.42
C LEU A 30 -0.30 -1.92 -1.97
N LEU A 31 0.34 -0.76 -2.07
CA LEU A 31 -0.28 0.47 -2.57
C LEU A 31 -0.40 0.47 -4.10
N GLU A 32 0.58 -0.09 -4.81
CA GLU A 32 0.44 -0.38 -6.23
C GLU A 32 -0.67 -1.40 -6.47
N LEU A 33 -0.76 -2.45 -5.65
CA LEU A 33 -1.88 -3.40 -5.74
C LEU A 33 -3.23 -2.69 -5.60
N TYR A 34 -3.40 -1.86 -4.57
CA TYR A 34 -4.64 -1.10 -4.43
C TYR A 34 -4.91 -0.16 -5.61
N GLY A 35 -3.86 0.49 -6.15
CA GLY A 35 -3.99 1.37 -7.30
C GLY A 35 -4.40 0.63 -8.58
N THR A 36 -3.78 -0.51 -8.86
CA THR A 36 -4.05 -1.35 -10.03
C THR A 36 -5.44 -1.99 -9.97
N ILE A 37 -5.87 -2.46 -8.79
CA ILE A 37 -7.25 -2.92 -8.57
C ILE A 37 -8.26 -1.81 -8.83
N LYS A 38 -8.01 -0.58 -8.33
CA LYS A 38 -8.89 0.57 -8.58
C LYS A 38 -8.99 0.87 -10.06
N CYS A 39 -7.86 0.84 -10.77
CA CYS A 39 -7.80 1.08 -12.21
C CYS A 39 -8.61 0.02 -12.99
N GLY A 40 -8.32 -1.27 -12.80
CA GLY A 40 -8.92 -2.35 -13.58
C GLY A 40 -10.39 -2.60 -13.28
N THR A 41 -10.81 -2.45 -12.02
CA THR A 41 -12.17 -2.79 -11.60
C THR A 41 -13.11 -1.59 -11.52
N ARG A 42 -12.56 -0.37 -11.49
CA ARG A 42 -13.27 0.87 -11.14
C ARG A 42 -13.98 0.85 -9.79
N ARG A 43 -13.62 -0.10 -8.92
CA ARG A 43 -14.19 -0.22 -7.57
C ARG A 43 -13.23 0.32 -6.53
N PHE A 44 -13.79 0.63 -5.35
CA PHE A 44 -12.98 1.00 -4.21
C PHE A 44 -12.18 -0.21 -3.71
N SER A 45 -10.86 -0.15 -3.78
CA SER A 45 -10.00 -1.33 -3.57
C SER A 45 -10.07 -1.92 -2.17
N LEU A 46 -10.46 -1.13 -1.15
CA LEU A 46 -10.67 -1.66 0.20
C LEU A 46 -11.90 -2.58 0.29
N ALA A 47 -12.80 -2.59 -0.70
CA ALA A 47 -13.93 -3.51 -0.72
C ALA A 47 -13.50 -4.98 -0.87
N TYR A 48 -12.27 -5.22 -1.33
CA TYR A 48 -11.67 -6.56 -1.41
C TYR A 48 -10.89 -6.93 -0.14
N LEU A 49 -10.74 -6.03 0.83
CA LEU A 49 -10.01 -6.35 2.06
C LEU A 49 -10.90 -7.18 3.00
N GLY A 50 -10.55 -8.46 3.18
CA GLY A 50 -11.33 -9.41 3.96
C GLY A 50 -12.56 -9.93 3.23
N TYR A 51 -12.58 -9.89 1.90
CA TYR A 51 -13.67 -10.45 1.10
C TYR A 51 -13.46 -11.95 0.86
N GLY A 52 -14.50 -12.75 1.08
CA GLY A 52 -14.45 -14.18 0.82
C GLY A 52 -13.45 -14.91 1.71
N CYS A 53 -12.83 -15.94 1.16
CA CYS A 53 -11.85 -16.78 1.83
C CYS A 53 -10.40 -16.36 1.54
N TYR A 54 -10.14 -15.65 0.44
CA TYR A 54 -8.79 -15.37 -0.06
C TYR A 54 -8.47 -13.89 -0.29
N CYS A 55 -9.44 -12.99 -0.42
CA CYS A 55 -9.11 -11.58 -0.59
C CYS A 55 -8.71 -10.94 0.76
N GLY A 56 -7.45 -11.10 1.15
CA GLY A 56 -6.92 -10.57 2.41
C GLY A 56 -5.65 -11.29 2.86
N PRO A 57 -5.16 -11.04 4.09
CA PRO A 57 -4.03 -11.78 4.63
C PRO A 57 -4.39 -13.26 4.90
N GLY A 58 -3.65 -14.18 4.28
CA GLY A 58 -3.88 -15.62 4.41
C GLY A 58 -4.95 -16.13 3.44
N GLY A 59 -5.49 -17.32 3.70
CA GLY A 59 -6.61 -17.86 2.92
C GLY A 59 -6.67 -19.38 3.00
N SER A 60 -7.87 -19.92 3.13
CA SER A 60 -8.10 -21.38 3.19
C SER A 60 -9.55 -21.73 2.88
N GLY A 61 -9.78 -22.94 2.37
CA GLY A 61 -11.11 -23.43 2.04
C GLY A 61 -11.45 -23.29 0.55
N TRP A 62 -12.74 -23.36 0.21
CA TRP A 62 -13.22 -23.18 -1.15
C TRP A 62 -13.53 -21.69 -1.41
N PRO A 63 -13.07 -21.11 -2.53
CA PRO A 63 -13.39 -19.72 -2.85
C PRO A 63 -14.90 -19.50 -2.98
N LYS A 64 -15.36 -18.38 -2.40
CA LYS A 64 -16.77 -18.01 -2.30
C LYS A 64 -17.44 -17.79 -3.66
N ASP A 65 -16.75 -17.12 -4.57
CA ASP A 65 -17.23 -16.77 -5.92
C ASP A 65 -16.04 -16.47 -6.86
N GLU A 66 -16.35 -16.03 -8.08
CA GLU A 66 -15.34 -15.68 -9.10
C GLU A 66 -14.36 -14.59 -8.65
N THR A 67 -14.80 -13.63 -7.82
CA THR A 67 -13.92 -12.59 -7.30
C THR A 67 -12.93 -13.19 -6.31
N ASP A 68 -13.40 -14.07 -5.44
CA ASP A 68 -12.54 -14.77 -4.47
C ASP A 68 -11.56 -15.74 -5.16
N TRP A 69 -11.95 -16.31 -6.32
CA TRP A 69 -11.04 -17.08 -7.19
C TRP A 69 -9.89 -16.23 -7.74
N CYS A 70 -10.14 -14.96 -8.10
CA CYS A 70 -9.08 -14.04 -8.50
C CYS A 70 -8.09 -13.80 -7.36
N CYS A 71 -8.57 -13.69 -6.11
CA CYS A 71 -7.72 -13.52 -4.94
C CYS A 71 -6.90 -14.78 -4.63
N HIS A 72 -7.51 -15.97 -4.71
CA HIS A 72 -6.79 -17.24 -4.62
C HIS A 72 -5.65 -17.34 -5.67
N GLY A 73 -5.94 -16.96 -6.92
CA GLY A 73 -4.92 -16.92 -7.98
C GLY A 73 -3.83 -15.88 -7.72
N HIS A 74 -4.19 -14.73 -7.15
CA HIS A 74 -3.24 -13.68 -6.76
C HIS A 74 -2.29 -14.14 -5.64
N ASP A 75 -2.80 -14.85 -4.63
CA ASP A 75 -1.97 -15.45 -3.58
C ASP A 75 -0.98 -16.47 -4.15
N CYS A 76 -1.44 -17.33 -5.08
CA CYS A 76 -0.57 -18.25 -5.79
C CYS A 76 0.57 -17.53 -6.55
N CYS A 77 0.25 -16.39 -7.19
CA CYS A 77 1.22 -15.56 -7.89
C CYS A 77 2.24 -14.95 -6.91
N TYR A 78 1.78 -14.45 -5.78
CA TYR A 78 2.65 -13.90 -4.72
C TYR A 78 3.59 -14.96 -4.14
N ASP A 79 3.09 -16.18 -3.89
CA ASP A 79 3.91 -17.27 -3.39
C ASP A 79 4.91 -17.78 -4.42
N PHE A 80 4.55 -17.75 -5.71
CA PHE A 80 5.52 -17.97 -6.78
C PHE A 80 6.62 -16.89 -6.76
N ALA A 81 6.25 -15.61 -6.73
CA ALA A 81 7.21 -14.50 -6.72
C ALA A 81 8.16 -14.56 -5.51
N LYS A 82 7.64 -14.86 -4.31
CA LYS A 82 8.47 -15.09 -3.11
C LYS A 82 9.47 -16.22 -3.30
N ARG A 83 9.07 -17.34 -3.92
CA ARG A 83 9.97 -18.46 -4.23
C ARG A 83 11.05 -18.10 -5.24
N GLN A 84 10.80 -17.12 -6.10
CA GLN A 84 11.81 -16.55 -7.01
C GLN A 84 12.71 -15.49 -6.32
N GLY A 85 12.52 -15.23 -5.03
CA GLY A 85 13.31 -14.25 -4.27
C GLY A 85 12.79 -12.81 -4.34
N CYS A 86 11.61 -12.58 -4.93
CA CYS A 86 10.96 -11.26 -4.93
C CYS A 86 10.27 -10.98 -3.59
N ASN A 87 10.04 -9.69 -3.27
CA ASN A 87 9.22 -9.32 -2.12
C ASN A 87 7.93 -8.59 -2.57
N PRO A 88 6.90 -9.32 -3.03
CA PRO A 88 5.73 -8.73 -3.70
C PRO A 88 4.86 -7.82 -2.82
N ILE A 89 5.05 -7.86 -1.49
CA ILE A 89 4.30 -7.01 -0.55
C ILE A 89 4.96 -5.63 -0.41
N THR A 90 6.30 -5.57 -0.44
CA THR A 90 7.04 -4.33 -0.14
C THR A 90 7.71 -3.73 -1.36
N GLU A 91 8.11 -4.54 -2.33
CA GLU A 91 8.80 -4.13 -3.54
C GLU A 91 7.92 -3.20 -4.39
N ARG A 92 8.53 -2.17 -4.96
CA ARG A 92 7.85 -1.11 -5.71
C ARG A 92 8.04 -1.36 -7.20
N TYR A 93 7.00 -1.10 -7.97
CA TYR A 93 7.05 -1.19 -9.42
C TYR A 93 6.37 0.02 -10.05
N LYS A 94 6.87 0.42 -11.22
CA LYS A 94 6.30 1.54 -11.98
C LYS A 94 5.11 1.02 -12.78
N TRP A 95 4.01 1.77 -12.71
CA TRP A 95 2.81 1.47 -13.46
C TRP A 95 2.02 2.74 -13.75
N THR A 96 1.15 2.69 -14.74
CA THR A 96 0.16 3.73 -15.05
C THR A 96 -1.22 3.11 -15.30
N CYS A 97 -2.26 3.94 -15.20
CA CYS A 97 -3.61 3.56 -15.56
C CYS A 97 -4.00 4.28 -16.85
N GLN A 98 -4.28 3.52 -17.91
CA GLN A 98 -4.75 4.06 -19.18
C GLN A 98 -6.04 3.33 -19.59
N ASP A 99 -7.15 4.07 -19.72
CA ASP A 99 -8.46 3.52 -20.11
C ASP A 99 -8.93 2.33 -19.25
N ASN A 100 -8.60 2.33 -17.95
CA ASN A 100 -8.85 1.23 -16.99
C ASN A 100 -8.00 -0.02 -17.23
N ALA A 101 -6.95 0.08 -18.03
CA ALA A 101 -5.91 -0.92 -18.17
C ALA A 101 -4.68 -0.53 -17.33
N VAL A 102 -4.10 -1.54 -16.67
CA VAL A 102 -2.86 -1.41 -15.91
C VAL A 102 -1.68 -1.62 -16.86
N MET A 103 -0.83 -0.61 -17.01
CA MET A 103 0.38 -0.68 -17.83
C MET A 103 1.61 -0.71 -16.93
N LEU A 104 2.47 -1.72 -17.08
CA LEU A 104 3.73 -1.88 -16.33
C LEU A 104 4.92 -1.36 -17.16
N TYR A 105 6.00 -0.93 -16.48
CA TYR A 105 7.23 -0.42 -17.10
C TYR A 105 8.48 -1.07 -16.52
#